data_AF-A0AAV9ZPP4-F1
#
_entry.id   AF-A0AAV9ZPP4-F1
#
_cell.length_a   1.000
_cell.length_b   1.000
_cell.length_c   1.000
_cell.angle_alpha   90.00
_cell.angle_beta   90.00
_cell.angle_gamma   90.00
#
_symmetry.space_group_name_H-M   'P 1'
#
loop_
_entity.id
_entity.type
_entity.pdbx_description
1 polymer ?
#
loop_
_entity_poly.entity_id
_entity_poly.type
_entity_poly.pdbx_seq_one_letter_code
_entity_poly.pdbx_strand_id
1 'polypeptide(L)'
;MFAKCVAYAFFMRRSELEVYSEFIKDLFISTELTHNVIACDEAIRTFLGTSKQLLFHDTHSFQRFQTSHLIPGGIHYRLKAGSKATEGGRKRVGARADDSSVEICRNWNAGKCNFGDRCRRLHVCSERGCHKNHPKSQHGRD
;
A
#
# COMPACT_ATOMS: atom_id res chain seq x y z
N MET A 1 -13.97 -27.40 -1.55
CA MET A 1 -14.99 -26.77 -2.42
C MET A 1 -14.34 -25.84 -3.45
N PHE A 2 -13.49 -24.89 -3.02
CA PHE A 2 -12.78 -23.95 -3.91
C PHE A 2 -11.92 -24.59 -5.03
N ALA A 3 -11.06 -25.57 -4.70
CA ALA A 3 -10.18 -26.21 -5.70
C ALA A 3 -10.94 -26.88 -6.85
N LYS A 4 -12.12 -27.46 -6.58
CA LYS A 4 -12.98 -28.07 -7.62
C LYS A 4 -13.56 -27.01 -8.56
N CYS A 5 -13.96 -25.85 -8.03
CA CYS A 5 -14.48 -24.74 -8.83
C CYS A 5 -13.40 -24.09 -9.70
N VAL A 6 -12.19 -23.92 -9.16
CA VAL A 6 -11.06 -23.35 -9.93
C VAL A 6 -10.59 -24.34 -11.01
N ALA A 7 -10.52 -25.63 -10.71
CA ALA A 7 -10.21 -26.67 -11.69
C ALA A 7 -11.28 -26.80 -12.78
N TYR A 8 -12.56 -26.57 -12.45
CA TYR A 8 -13.63 -26.51 -13.46
C TYR A 8 -13.49 -25.29 -14.38
N ALA A 9 -13.23 -24.10 -13.82
CA ALA A 9 -13.04 -22.88 -14.60
C ALA A 9 -11.76 -22.90 -15.44
N PHE A 10 -10.71 -23.58 -14.98
CA PHE A 10 -9.39 -23.63 -15.62
C PHE A 10 -8.85 -25.06 -15.71
N PHE A 11 -9.55 -25.90 -16.48
CA PHE A 11 -9.23 -27.32 -16.63
C PHE A 11 -7.76 -27.59 -17.03
N MET A 12 -7.23 -26.82 -17.99
CA MET A 12 -5.85 -26.99 -18.49
C MET A 12 -4.77 -26.39 -17.58
N ARG A 13 -5.13 -25.62 -16.55
CA ARG A 13 -4.18 -25.01 -15.60
C ARG A 13 -4.21 -25.68 -14.23
N ARG A 14 -4.85 -26.84 -14.15
CA ARG A 14 -5.00 -27.57 -12.89
C ARG A 14 -3.66 -28.00 -12.30
N SER A 15 -2.77 -28.56 -13.12
CA SER A 15 -1.43 -28.98 -12.69
C SER A 15 -0.60 -27.81 -12.16
N GLU A 16 -0.67 -26.67 -12.85
CA GLU A 16 -0.04 -25.40 -12.46
C GLU A 16 -0.47 -24.94 -11.06
N LEU A 17 -1.78 -25.01 -10.80
CA LEU A 17 -2.38 -24.61 -9.52
C LEU A 17 -2.13 -25.63 -8.41
N GLU A 18 -2.05 -26.93 -8.74
CA GLU A 18 -1.68 -27.98 -7.80
C GLU A 18 -0.26 -27.76 -7.29
N VAL A 19 0.71 -27.58 -8.19
CA VAL A 19 2.12 -27.26 -7.85
C VAL A 19 2.21 -26.00 -6.98
N TYR A 20 1.51 -24.93 -7.35
CA TYR A 20 1.51 -23.71 -6.54
C TYR A 20 0.85 -23.90 -5.17
N SER A 21 -0.21 -24.70 -5.10
CA SER A 21 -0.88 -24.99 -3.83
C SER A 21 0.02 -25.78 -2.88
N GLU A 22 0.82 -26.71 -3.39
CA GLU A 22 1.81 -27.46 -2.61
C GLU A 22 2.91 -26.52 -2.12
N PHE A 23 3.44 -25.67 -3.00
CA PHE A 23 4.40 -24.65 -2.63
C PHE A 23 3.93 -23.74 -1.47
N ILE A 24 2.70 -23.22 -1.53
CA ILE A 24 2.16 -22.39 -0.44
C ILE A 24 1.94 -23.20 0.83
N LYS A 25 1.48 -24.46 0.74
CA LYS A 25 1.37 -25.35 1.91
C LYS A 25 2.73 -25.58 2.55
N ASP A 26 3.76 -25.86 1.77
CA ASP A 26 5.12 -26.07 2.27
C ASP A 26 5.65 -24.82 2.98
N LEU A 27 5.32 -23.63 2.48
CA LEU A 27 5.63 -22.37 3.19
C LEU A 27 4.93 -22.31 4.57
N PHE A 28 3.64 -22.64 4.66
CA PHE A 28 2.94 -22.67 5.95
C PHE A 28 3.47 -23.75 6.91
N ILE A 29 3.92 -24.89 6.37
CA ILE A 29 4.51 -25.98 7.17
C ILE A 29 5.89 -25.57 7.69
N SER A 30 6.69 -24.89 6.86
CA SER A 30 8.07 -24.51 7.17
C SER A 30 8.22 -23.24 8.02
N THR A 31 7.15 -22.45 8.22
CA THR A 31 7.24 -21.20 8.99
C THR A 31 6.05 -20.95 9.92
N GLU A 32 6.32 -20.44 11.12
CA GLU A 32 5.29 -20.04 12.08
C GLU A 32 4.68 -18.64 11.78
N LEU A 33 5.24 -17.96 10.78
CA LEU A 33 4.87 -16.62 10.33
C LEU A 33 3.69 -16.63 9.36
N THR A 34 2.58 -17.24 9.78
CA THR A 34 1.34 -17.37 9.00
C THR A 34 0.92 -16.10 8.27
N HIS A 35 0.97 -14.94 8.96
CA HIS A 35 0.60 -13.66 8.35
C HIS A 35 1.56 -13.24 7.22
N ASN A 36 2.85 -13.56 7.32
CA ASN A 36 3.82 -13.21 6.29
C ASN A 36 3.70 -14.14 5.09
N VAL A 37 3.33 -15.42 5.31
CA VAL A 37 3.02 -16.34 4.21
C VAL A 37 1.80 -15.85 3.42
N ILE A 38 0.75 -15.39 4.11
CA ILE A 38 -0.44 -14.80 3.43
C ILE A 38 -0.03 -13.56 2.61
N ALA A 39 0.78 -12.67 3.18
CA ALA A 39 1.23 -11.47 2.46
C ALA A 39 2.12 -11.82 1.25
N CYS A 40 2.97 -12.84 1.38
CA CYS A 40 3.80 -13.37 0.30
C CYS A 40 2.93 -13.94 -0.83
N ASP A 41 1.93 -14.76 -0.50
CA ASP A 41 0.96 -15.35 -1.41
C ASP A 41 0.17 -14.27 -2.19
N GLU A 42 -0.31 -13.24 -1.48
CA GLU A 42 -0.98 -12.08 -2.08
C GLU A 42 -0.08 -11.34 -3.08
N ALA A 43 1.19 -11.09 -2.71
CA ALA A 43 2.14 -10.42 -3.58
C ALA A 43 2.45 -11.23 -4.85
N ILE A 44 2.60 -12.55 -4.72
CA ILE A 44 2.82 -13.46 -5.86
C ILE A 44 1.61 -13.41 -6.81
N ARG A 45 0.38 -13.58 -6.30
CA ARG A 45 -0.83 -13.55 -7.14
C ARG A 45 -1.04 -12.21 -7.84
N THR A 46 -0.78 -11.10 -7.14
CA THR A 46 -0.88 -9.75 -7.72
C THR A 46 0.13 -9.56 -8.85
N PHE A 47 1.36 -10.04 -8.63
CA PHE A 47 2.41 -9.98 -9.64
C PHE A 47 2.07 -10.85 -10.86
N LEU A 48 1.58 -12.08 -10.67
CA LEU A 48 1.15 -12.97 -11.76
C LEU A 48 -0.06 -12.40 -12.53
N GLY A 49 -0.95 -11.67 -11.85
CA GLY A 49 -2.05 -10.96 -12.52
C GLY A 49 -1.56 -9.79 -13.41
N THR A 50 -0.39 -9.23 -13.11
CA THR A 50 0.18 -8.08 -13.83
C THR A 50 1.18 -8.53 -14.92
N SER A 51 1.93 -9.59 -14.66
CA SER A 51 2.93 -10.15 -15.57
C SER A 51 2.34 -11.28 -16.40
N LYS A 52 2.46 -11.19 -17.73
CA LYS A 52 2.02 -12.26 -18.65
C LYS A 52 3.09 -13.33 -18.92
N GLN A 53 4.28 -13.19 -18.34
CA GLN A 53 5.46 -13.99 -18.69
C GLN A 53 5.77 -15.10 -17.70
N LEU A 54 5.04 -15.20 -16.58
CA LEU A 54 5.31 -16.17 -15.53
C LEU A 54 4.04 -16.96 -15.20
N LEU A 55 4.21 -18.25 -15.01
CA LEU A 55 3.14 -19.20 -14.65
C LEU A 55 3.25 -19.59 -13.17
N PHE A 56 2.17 -20.11 -12.61
CA PHE A 56 2.09 -20.59 -11.23
C PHE A 56 3.05 -21.77 -10.95
N HIS A 57 3.51 -22.50 -11.98
CA HIS A 57 4.51 -23.56 -11.80
C HIS A 57 5.95 -23.03 -11.64
N ASP A 58 6.21 -21.75 -11.96
CA ASP A 58 7.55 -21.14 -11.91
C ASP A 58 7.94 -20.74 -10.47
N THR A 59 7.92 -21.71 -9.56
CA THR A 59 8.11 -21.47 -8.11
C THR A 59 9.46 -20.83 -7.79
N HIS A 60 10.51 -21.11 -8.58
CA HIS A 60 11.83 -20.50 -8.42
C HIS A 60 11.79 -18.98 -8.60
N SER A 61 10.94 -18.47 -9.49
CA SER A 61 10.75 -17.02 -9.68
C SER A 61 10.12 -16.34 -8.47
N PHE A 62 9.55 -17.11 -7.53
CA PHE A 62 8.93 -16.58 -6.32
C PHE A 62 9.88 -16.40 -5.15
N GLN A 63 11.14 -16.83 -5.26
CA GLN A 63 12.15 -16.70 -4.20
C GLN A 63 12.30 -15.25 -3.71
N ARG A 64 12.22 -14.27 -4.62
CA ARG A 64 12.28 -12.84 -4.23
C ARG A 64 11.16 -12.42 -3.28
N PHE A 65 9.97 -13.02 -3.39
CA PHE A 65 8.86 -12.72 -2.50
C PHE A 65 9.07 -13.38 -1.14
N GLN A 66 9.60 -14.61 -1.12
CA GLN A 66 10.01 -15.28 0.10
C GLN A 66 11.06 -14.47 0.85
N THR A 67 12.13 -14.03 0.18
CA THR A 67 13.17 -13.19 0.78
C THR A 67 12.60 -11.90 1.36
N SER A 68 11.67 -11.26 0.65
CA SER A 68 11.09 -9.99 1.09
C SER A 68 10.13 -10.12 2.28
N HIS A 69 9.37 -11.21 2.37
CA HIS A 69 8.30 -11.37 3.38
C HIS A 69 8.64 -12.33 4.52
N LEU A 70 9.46 -13.35 4.28
CA LEU A 70 9.69 -14.47 5.20
C LEU A 70 11.06 -14.41 5.89
N ILE A 71 12.05 -13.77 5.28
CA ILE A 71 13.39 -13.64 5.87
C ILE A 71 13.45 -12.42 6.80
N PRO A 72 13.95 -12.56 8.04
CA PRO A 72 14.23 -11.43 8.90
C PRO A 72 15.12 -10.39 8.19
N GLY A 73 14.65 -9.14 8.13
CA GLY A 73 15.32 -8.06 7.37
C GLY A 73 14.77 -7.86 5.95
N GLY A 74 13.87 -8.72 5.48
CA GLY A 74 13.07 -8.47 4.28
C GLY A 74 12.19 -7.22 4.44
N ILE A 75 12.02 -6.46 3.36
CA ILE A 75 11.31 -5.17 3.35
C ILE A 75 9.85 -5.31 3.86
N HIS A 76 9.24 -6.47 3.67
CA HIS A 76 7.86 -6.76 4.08
C HIS A 76 7.77 -7.77 5.22
N TYR A 77 8.89 -8.14 5.85
CA TYR A 77 8.92 -9.05 6.99
C TYR A 77 8.28 -8.42 8.23
N ARG A 78 7.41 -9.17 8.91
CA ARG A 78 6.74 -8.72 10.15
C ARG A 78 6.85 -9.78 11.23
N LEU A 79 7.37 -9.42 12.41
CA LEU A 79 7.35 -10.29 13.58
C LEU A 79 5.94 -10.36 14.19
N LYS A 80 5.54 -11.54 14.66
CA LYS A 80 4.36 -11.68 15.54
C LYS A 80 4.64 -10.90 16.83
N ALA A 81 3.87 -9.85 17.07
CA ALA A 81 4.17 -8.89 18.12
C ALA A 81 3.90 -9.45 19.54
N GLY A 82 4.96 -9.56 20.32
CA GLY A 82 4.94 -9.22 21.74
C GLY A 82 5.60 -7.85 21.92
N SER A 83 4.79 -6.81 22.07
CA SER A 83 5.11 -5.47 22.61
C SER A 83 6.25 -4.62 21.99
N LYS A 84 5.80 -3.45 21.48
CA LYS A 84 6.46 -2.12 21.47
C LYS A 84 7.84 -2.02 20.80
N ALA A 85 7.81 -1.85 19.48
CA ALA A 85 8.63 -0.82 18.85
C ALA A 85 7.74 0.05 17.96
N THR A 86 7.95 1.33 18.13
CA THR A 86 7.36 2.49 17.47
C THR A 86 7.34 2.39 15.94
N GLU A 87 6.31 3.01 15.36
CA GLU A 87 6.31 3.56 14.00
C GLU A 87 6.48 2.58 12.82
N GLY A 88 5.33 2.08 12.36
CA GLY A 88 5.17 1.50 11.03
C GLY A 88 3.72 1.52 10.58
N GLY A 89 2.95 2.51 11.04
CA GLY A 89 1.64 2.77 10.50
C GLY A 89 1.78 2.99 9.01
N ARG A 90 1.08 2.19 8.21
CA ARG A 90 0.91 2.40 6.77
C ARG A 90 0.74 3.90 6.55
N LYS A 91 1.77 4.55 5.99
CA LYS A 91 1.55 5.82 5.32
C LYS A 91 0.55 5.50 4.23
N ARG A 92 -0.71 5.86 4.48
CA ARG A 92 -1.50 6.45 3.40
C ARG A 92 -0.55 7.46 2.77
N VAL A 93 -0.38 7.35 1.46
CA VAL A 93 0.24 8.40 0.66
C VAL A 93 -0.47 9.70 1.05
N GLY A 94 0.19 10.50 1.89
CA GLY A 94 -0.48 11.50 2.71
C GLY A 94 0.39 11.92 3.89
N ALA A 95 1.08 13.04 3.71
CA ALA A 95 1.81 13.80 4.72
C ALA A 95 3.11 13.19 5.25
N ARG A 96 4.23 13.51 4.57
CA ARG A 96 5.42 13.97 5.29
C ARG A 96 5.21 15.46 5.55
N ALA A 97 4.99 15.80 6.81
CA ALA A 97 5.27 17.12 7.33
C ALA A 97 6.75 17.11 7.71
N ASP A 98 7.58 17.62 6.80
CA ASP A 98 8.83 18.33 7.12
C ASP A 98 9.32 19.07 5.87
N ASP A 99 8.37 19.74 5.25
CA ASP A 99 8.59 20.85 4.35
C ASP A 99 7.36 21.69 4.64
N SER A 100 7.56 22.90 5.18
CA SER A 100 6.48 23.89 5.26
C SER A 100 5.81 23.91 3.91
N SER A 101 4.61 23.32 3.78
CA SER A 101 4.09 23.01 2.46
C SER A 101 3.94 24.35 1.75
N VAL A 102 4.77 24.58 0.73
CA VAL A 102 4.78 25.78 -0.12
C VAL A 102 3.40 26.00 -0.76
N GLU A 103 2.54 24.98 -0.71
CA GLU A 103 1.17 25.04 -1.19
C GLU A 103 0.26 25.94 -0.33
N ILE A 104 -0.44 26.83 -1.03
CA ILE A 104 -1.50 27.68 -0.48
C ILE A 104 -2.70 26.82 -0.05
N CYS A 105 -3.27 27.13 1.12
CA CYS A 105 -4.45 26.46 1.65
C CYS A 105 -5.72 26.84 0.85
N ARG A 106 -6.18 25.93 -0.01
CA ARG A 106 -7.41 26.11 -0.81
C ARG A 106 -8.67 26.21 0.06
N ASN A 107 -8.74 25.43 1.14
CA ASN A 107 -9.88 25.45 2.06
C ASN A 107 -9.97 26.78 2.81
N TRP A 108 -8.83 27.37 3.18
CA TRP A 108 -8.81 28.67 3.82
C TRP A 108 -9.26 29.75 2.84
N ASN A 109 -8.75 29.73 1.60
CA ASN A 109 -9.20 30.64 0.54
C ASN A 109 -10.70 30.52 0.21
N ALA A 110 -11.31 29.36 0.44
CA ALA A 110 -12.75 29.13 0.29
C ALA A 110 -13.57 29.45 1.56
N GLY A 111 -12.94 29.92 2.64
CA GLY A 111 -13.61 30.21 3.92
C GLY A 111 -14.03 28.97 4.73
N LYS A 112 -13.43 27.80 4.46
CA LYS A 112 -13.82 26.49 5.03
C LYS A 112 -12.69 25.81 5.83
N CYS A 113 -11.63 26.52 6.19
CA CYS A 113 -10.53 25.96 6.97
C CYS A 113 -10.84 26.02 8.47
N ASN A 114 -10.94 24.86 9.12
CA ASN A 114 -11.20 24.75 10.56
C ASN A 114 -9.91 24.58 11.40
N PHE A 115 -8.75 24.58 10.76
CA PHE A 115 -7.47 24.31 11.43
C PHE A 115 -6.82 25.57 12.05
N GLY A 116 -7.28 26.77 11.67
CA GLY A 116 -6.70 28.04 12.13
C GLY A 116 -5.19 28.09 11.91
N ASP A 117 -4.45 28.59 12.90
CA ASP A 117 -2.98 28.69 12.85
C ASP A 117 -2.26 27.33 12.91
N ARG A 118 -2.99 26.25 13.21
CA ARG A 118 -2.46 24.88 13.16
C ARG A 118 -2.55 24.28 11.74
N CYS A 119 -3.02 25.04 10.75
CA CYS A 119 -3.03 24.57 9.37
C CYS A 119 -1.61 24.40 8.85
N ARG A 120 -1.31 23.24 8.26
CA ARG A 120 0.01 22.96 7.68
C ARG A 120 0.29 23.74 6.39
N ARG A 121 -0.74 24.31 5.76
CA ARG A 121 -0.70 25.00 4.46
C ARG A 121 -0.73 26.50 4.64
N LEU A 122 -0.17 27.26 3.70
CA LEU A 122 -0.08 28.72 3.79
C LEU A 122 -1.46 29.39 3.70
N HIS A 123 -1.77 30.23 4.68
CA HIS A 123 -2.94 31.12 4.68
C HIS A 123 -2.60 32.41 3.94
N VAL A 124 -2.52 32.35 2.62
CA VAL A 124 -2.25 33.49 1.74
C VAL A 124 -3.30 33.51 0.64
N CYS A 125 -3.78 34.70 0.26
CA CYS A 125 -4.74 34.83 -0.82
C CYS A 125 -4.18 34.21 -2.12
N SER A 126 -4.99 33.41 -2.81
CA SER A 126 -4.61 32.82 -4.10
C SER A 126 -5.11 33.63 -5.31
N GLU A 127 -5.66 34.82 -5.10
CA GLU A 127 -6.14 35.70 -6.18
C GLU A 127 -4.96 36.37 -6.89
N ARG A 128 -5.04 36.52 -8.22
CA ARG A 128 -3.95 37.11 -8.98
C ARG A 128 -3.72 38.56 -8.53
N GLY A 129 -2.51 38.86 -8.07
CA GLY A 129 -2.15 40.20 -7.58
C GLY A 129 -2.48 40.47 -6.12
N CYS A 130 -3.03 39.50 -5.37
CA CYS A 130 -3.24 39.63 -3.94
C CYS A 130 -2.44 38.58 -3.16
N HIS A 131 -1.48 39.03 -2.35
CA HIS A 131 -0.66 38.19 -1.47
C HIS A 131 -0.92 38.48 0.02
N LYS A 132 -2.07 39.09 0.34
CA LYS A 132 -2.43 39.43 1.72
C LYS A 132 -2.97 38.20 2.46
N ASN A 133 -2.91 38.25 3.79
CA ASN A 133 -3.43 37.22 4.68
C ASN A 133 -4.96 37.36 4.86
N HIS A 134 -5.71 37.28 3.77
CA HIS A 134 -7.16 37.12 3.77
C HIS A 134 -7.59 36.08 2.74
N PRO A 135 -8.73 35.39 2.94
CA PRO A 135 -9.19 34.37 2.02
C PRO A 135 -9.65 35.00 0.70
N LYS A 136 -9.45 34.28 -0.42
CA LYS A 136 -9.94 34.66 -1.75
C LYS A 136 -11.45 34.98 -1.77
N SER A 137 -12.24 34.35 -0.92
CA SER A 137 -13.68 34.64 -0.79
C SER A 137 -14.01 36.09 -0.41
N GLN A 138 -13.03 36.88 0.06
CA GLN A 138 -13.21 38.30 0.37
C GLN A 138 -12.95 39.24 -0.83
N HIS A 139 -12.48 38.74 -1.97
CA HIS A 139 -12.49 39.52 -3.20
C HIS A 139 -13.92 39.55 -3.74
N GLY A 140 -14.53 40.74 -3.75
CA GLY A 140 -15.84 40.97 -4.33
C GLY A 140 -15.84 40.59 -5.82
N ARG A 141 -16.93 39.94 -6.24
CA ARG A 141 -17.28 39.87 -7.65
C ARG A 141 -17.89 41.22 -7.99
N ASP A 142 -17.13 42.07 -8.66
CA ASP A 142 -17.68 43.17 -9.45
C ASP A 142 -18.44 42.61 -10.66
#